data_AF-F6GXR8-F1
#
_entry.id   AF-F6GXR8-F1
#
_cell.length_a   1.000
_cell.length_b   1.000
_cell.length_c   1.000
_cell.angle_alpha   90.00
_cell.angle_beta   90.00
_cell.angle_gamma   90.00
#
_symmetry.space_group_name_H-M   'P 1'
#
loop_
_entity.id
_entity.type
_entity.pdbx_description
1 polymer ?
#
loop_
_entity_poly.entity_id
_entity_poly.type
_entity_poly.pdbx_seq_one_letter_code
_entity_poly.pdbx_strand_id
1 'polypeptide(L)'
;MASSEMVHVLEHCQIAPPPGSVDGKTVVKDPIGLRSTFWNYFGKVKFEGCQSQLSTNNVRAKFLLRRAEVQRLKKWVIPQIPKQSHVSAFTVICAYVWSCMIKARSRSGEDVGENELEHFAFTADCRTLLDPPIPAAYFGNCLMGGLATTKSTRLIQEDGFIVAAKSIREAIHERVRNKGGVLKGVQQWVSDLKSLNRMRMAAVVGSPRFQVYNVDFGFGRPKKYEVISRDRYFTLDGCKDNEEDFEIGLCFPKAKMDAFAEIFTNGLEAYSCL
;
A
#
# COMPACT_ATOMS: atom_id res chain seq x y z
N MET A 1 -3.67 31.65 -2.69
CA MET A 1 -3.05 31.94 -1.39
C MET A 1 -2.59 30.70 -0.60
N ALA A 2 -2.83 29.45 -1.05
CA ALA A 2 -2.32 28.24 -0.38
C ALA A 2 -0.92 27.77 -0.86
N SER A 3 -0.36 28.38 -1.92
CA SER A 3 0.90 27.93 -2.51
C SER A 3 2.15 28.45 -1.79
N SER A 4 2.09 29.61 -1.10
CA SER A 4 3.26 30.14 -0.40
C SER A 4 3.53 29.41 0.92
N GLU A 5 2.49 28.97 1.64
CA GLU A 5 2.65 28.19 2.88
C GLU A 5 3.29 26.82 2.62
N MET A 6 2.89 26.13 1.54
CA MET A 6 3.48 24.84 1.19
C MET A 6 4.95 24.97 0.76
N VAL A 7 5.30 26.07 0.08
CA VAL A 7 6.70 26.39 -0.27
C VAL A 7 7.50 26.72 0.99
N HIS A 8 6.96 27.52 1.92
CA HIS A 8 7.63 27.85 3.18
C HIS A 8 7.85 26.64 4.09
N VAL A 9 6.92 25.69 4.15
CA VAL A 9 7.10 24.42 4.88
C VAL A 9 8.18 23.56 4.23
N LEU A 10 8.24 23.50 2.90
CA LEU A 10 9.30 22.77 2.18
C LEU A 10 10.67 23.45 2.31
N GLU A 11 10.72 24.78 2.41
CA GLU A 11 11.95 25.54 2.66
C GLU A 11 12.45 25.40 4.10
N HIS A 12 11.56 25.37 5.09
CA HIS A 12 11.93 25.11 6.50
C HIS A 12 12.33 23.65 6.76
N CYS A 13 11.83 22.71 5.95
CA CYS A 13 12.16 21.29 6.01
C CYS A 13 13.23 20.88 5.00
N GLN A 14 14.18 21.78 4.65
CA GLN A 14 15.33 21.41 3.84
C GLN A 14 16.22 20.42 4.61
N ILE A 15 15.87 19.14 4.48
CA ILE A 15 16.71 18.03 4.90
C ILE A 15 17.84 17.97 3.88
N ALA A 16 19.06 18.30 4.33
CA ALA A 16 20.25 18.09 3.52
C ALA A 16 20.33 16.61 3.10
N PRO A 17 20.63 16.30 1.83
CA PRO A 17 20.81 14.93 1.40
C PRO A 17 21.86 14.22 2.29
N PRO A 18 21.63 12.96 2.70
CA PRO A 18 22.63 12.19 3.43
C PRO A 18 23.95 12.11 2.65
N PRO A 19 25.11 12.02 3.33
CA PRO A 19 26.38 11.80 2.66
C PRO A 19 26.34 10.60 1.70
N GLY A 20 26.90 10.76 0.50
CA GLY A 20 26.93 9.72 -0.54
C GLY A 20 25.66 9.55 -1.36
N SER A 21 24.64 10.40 -1.14
CA SER A 21 23.43 10.39 -1.95
C SER A 21 23.59 11.13 -3.28
N VAL A 22 22.75 10.75 -4.25
CA VAL A 22 22.74 11.35 -5.60
C VAL A 22 21.56 12.32 -5.74
N ASP A 23 21.83 13.57 -6.14
CA ASP A 23 20.81 14.60 -6.38
C ASP A 23 19.92 14.24 -7.59
N GLY A 24 18.63 14.51 -7.46
CA GLY A 24 17.63 14.21 -8.47
C GLY A 24 17.65 15.10 -9.70
N LYS A 25 18.16 16.33 -9.59
CA LYS A 25 18.16 17.29 -10.71
C LYS A 25 18.99 16.81 -11.91
N THR A 26 19.96 15.94 -11.70
CA THR A 26 20.86 15.41 -12.74
C THR A 26 20.44 14.04 -13.27
N VAL A 27 19.67 13.26 -12.49
CA VAL A 27 19.38 11.85 -12.81
C VAL A 27 17.98 11.65 -13.36
N VAL A 28 16.98 12.41 -12.90
CA VAL A 28 15.58 12.22 -13.30
C VAL A 28 15.26 13.08 -14.51
N LYS A 29 15.17 12.45 -15.68
CA LYS A 29 14.69 13.10 -16.91
C LYS A 29 13.16 13.21 -16.89
N ASP A 30 12.62 14.34 -17.33
CA ASP A 30 11.17 14.57 -17.46
C ASP A 30 10.77 14.92 -18.90
N PRO A 31 10.90 13.98 -19.87
CA PRO A 31 10.65 14.26 -21.28
C PRO A 31 9.17 14.52 -21.61
N ILE A 32 8.24 14.08 -20.74
CA ILE A 32 6.79 14.16 -20.97
C ILE A 32 6.10 15.21 -20.08
N GLY A 33 6.87 16.04 -19.36
CA GLY A 33 6.34 17.11 -18.53
C GLY A 33 5.46 16.62 -17.36
N LEU A 34 5.83 15.50 -16.73
CA LEU A 34 5.14 15.00 -15.54
C LEU A 34 5.24 15.98 -14.38
N ARG A 35 6.35 16.69 -14.25
CA ARG A 35 6.53 17.67 -13.18
C ARG A 35 5.44 18.72 -13.22
N SER A 36 5.18 19.31 -14.39
CA SER A 36 4.14 20.33 -14.54
C SER A 36 2.74 19.72 -14.35
N THR A 37 2.51 18.51 -14.88
CA THR A 37 1.25 17.78 -14.70
C THR A 37 0.93 17.57 -13.21
N PHE A 38 1.88 17.02 -12.45
CA PHE A 38 1.73 16.77 -11.02
C PHE A 38 1.64 18.07 -10.23
N TRP A 39 2.43 19.09 -10.56
CA TRP A 39 2.36 20.39 -9.91
C TRP A 39 0.99 21.06 -10.10
N ASN A 40 0.45 21.02 -11.32
CA ASN A 40 -0.88 21.56 -11.63
C ASN A 40 -2.01 20.80 -10.92
N TYR A 41 -1.80 19.51 -10.64
CA TYR A 41 -2.73 18.71 -9.88
C TYR A 41 -2.62 18.96 -8.38
N PHE A 42 -1.46 18.65 -7.79
CA PHE A 42 -1.23 18.69 -6.36
C PHE A 42 -1.13 20.11 -5.81
N GLY A 43 -0.68 21.08 -6.61
CA GLY A 43 -0.66 22.50 -6.21
C GLY A 43 -2.06 23.09 -6.01
N LYS A 44 -3.12 22.41 -6.48
CA LYS A 44 -4.53 22.76 -6.21
C LYS A 44 -5.09 22.02 -5.00
N VAL A 45 -4.44 20.95 -4.56
CA VAL A 45 -4.83 20.23 -3.34
C VAL A 45 -4.38 21.07 -2.17
N LYS A 46 -5.33 21.61 -1.40
CA LYS A 46 -5.00 22.32 -0.16
C LYS A 46 -4.29 21.34 0.77
N PHE A 47 -3.06 21.68 1.15
CA PHE A 47 -2.36 20.98 2.20
C PHE A 47 -2.95 21.43 3.53
N GLU A 48 -3.81 20.61 4.12
CA GLU A 48 -4.46 20.92 5.40
C GLU A 48 -3.52 20.69 6.61
N GLY A 49 -2.21 20.55 6.38
CA GLY A 49 -1.24 20.18 7.40
C GLY A 49 -1.32 18.71 7.78
N CYS A 50 -0.35 18.24 8.57
CA CYS A 50 -0.46 16.98 9.29
C CYS A 50 -1.26 17.24 10.57
N GLN A 51 -2.58 17.48 10.46
CA GLN A 51 -3.43 17.50 11.65
C GLN A 51 -3.61 16.06 12.13
N SER A 52 -2.68 15.60 12.96
CA SER A 52 -2.79 14.35 13.69
C SER A 52 -3.78 14.49 14.85
N GLN A 53 -5.06 14.70 14.54
CA GLN A 53 -6.08 14.19 15.45
C GLN A 53 -6.06 12.67 15.31
N LEU A 54 -5.12 12.05 16.02
CA LEU A 54 -5.17 10.63 16.30
C LEU A 54 -6.51 10.41 17.00
N SER A 55 -7.42 9.69 16.35
CA SER A 55 -8.66 9.25 17.00
C SER A 55 -8.25 8.53 18.28
N THR A 56 -8.58 9.11 19.44
CA THR A 56 -8.32 8.51 20.76
C THR A 56 -9.12 7.22 20.96
N ASN A 57 -10.09 6.95 20.09
CA ASN A 57 -11.01 5.82 20.19
C ASN A 57 -10.58 4.63 19.32
N ASN A 58 -9.44 4.72 18.62
CA ASN A 58 -8.93 3.62 17.80
C ASN A 58 -7.94 2.77 18.59
N VAL A 59 -7.97 1.47 18.34
CA VAL A 59 -6.98 0.51 18.82
C VAL A 59 -6.03 0.12 17.70
N ARG A 60 -4.79 -0.18 18.07
CA ARG A 60 -3.73 -0.59 17.17
C ARG A 60 -3.34 -2.03 17.45
N ALA A 61 -3.27 -2.83 16.40
CA ALA A 61 -2.88 -4.23 16.49
C ALA A 61 -1.89 -4.59 15.38
N LYS A 62 -1.08 -5.60 15.66
CA LYS A 62 -0.22 -6.25 14.68
C LYS A 62 -0.64 -7.69 14.52
N PHE A 63 -0.79 -8.11 13.28
CA PHE A 63 -1.10 -9.48 12.91
C PHE A 63 0.15 -10.10 12.28
N LEU A 64 0.55 -11.26 12.78
CA LEU A 64 1.63 -12.05 12.19
C LEU A 64 1.05 -12.91 11.07
N LEU A 65 1.71 -12.91 9.92
CA LEU A 65 1.40 -13.81 8.83
C LEU A 65 2.68 -14.57 8.46
N ARG A 66 2.67 -15.87 8.73
CA ARG A 66 3.85 -16.73 8.56
C ARG A 66 4.05 -17.08 7.10
N ARG A 67 5.31 -17.36 6.70
CA ARG A 67 5.65 -17.84 5.35
C ARG A 67 4.76 -19.01 4.93
N ALA A 68 4.52 -19.97 5.82
CA ALA A 68 3.70 -21.14 5.54
C ALA A 68 2.26 -20.76 5.17
N GLU A 69 1.65 -19.85 5.92
CA GLU A 69 0.30 -19.31 5.65
C GLU A 69 0.27 -18.60 4.29
N VAL A 70 1.28 -17.77 3.98
CA VAL A 70 1.41 -17.11 2.68
C VAL A 70 1.51 -18.12 1.54
N GLN A 71 2.27 -19.21 1.70
CA GLN A 71 2.35 -20.25 0.66
C GLN A 71 1.00 -20.95 0.46
N ARG A 72 0.25 -21.21 1.54
CA ARG A 72 -1.12 -21.78 1.42
C ARG A 72 -2.04 -20.83 0.65
N LEU A 73 -2.05 -19.54 1.00
CA LEU A 73 -2.81 -18.53 0.27
C LEU A 73 -2.44 -18.49 -1.23
N LYS A 74 -1.15 -18.62 -1.57
CA LYS A 74 -0.73 -18.71 -2.98
C LYS A 74 -1.30 -19.94 -3.69
N LYS A 75 -1.34 -21.11 -3.04
CA LYS A 75 -1.91 -22.34 -3.63
C LYS A 75 -3.38 -22.18 -4.01
N TRP A 76 -4.15 -21.37 -3.28
CA TRP A 76 -5.55 -21.07 -3.62
C TRP A 76 -5.69 -20.12 -4.82
N VAL A 77 -4.77 -19.18 -4.98
CA VAL A 77 -4.85 -18.17 -6.06
C VAL A 77 -4.27 -18.67 -7.38
N ILE A 78 -3.18 -19.46 -7.35
CA ILE A 78 -2.47 -19.92 -8.56
C ILE A 78 -3.39 -20.65 -9.57
N PRO A 79 -4.28 -21.58 -9.16
CA PRO A 79 -5.18 -22.26 -10.08
C PRO A 79 -6.22 -21.34 -10.72
N GLN A 80 -6.47 -20.18 -10.11
CA GLN A 80 -7.54 -19.25 -10.49
C GLN A 80 -7.08 -18.19 -11.50
N ILE A 81 -5.81 -18.19 -11.88
CA ILE A 81 -5.21 -17.20 -12.79
C ILE A 81 -4.60 -17.87 -14.03
N PRO A 82 -4.39 -17.14 -15.13
CA PRO A 82 -3.84 -17.71 -16.36
C PRO A 82 -2.50 -18.43 -16.13
N LYS A 83 -2.33 -19.60 -16.76
CA LYS A 83 -1.08 -20.39 -16.71
C LYS A 83 0.12 -19.49 -17.04
N GLN A 84 1.25 -19.71 -16.36
CA GLN A 84 2.51 -18.93 -16.45
C GLN A 84 2.47 -17.53 -15.78
N SER A 85 1.38 -17.19 -15.08
CA SER A 85 1.32 -15.96 -14.29
C SER A 85 1.95 -16.11 -12.91
N HIS A 86 2.89 -15.23 -12.57
CA HIS A 86 3.50 -15.19 -11.23
C HIS A 86 2.59 -14.47 -10.21
N VAL A 87 2.40 -15.08 -9.03
CA VAL A 87 1.76 -14.44 -7.86
C VAL A 87 2.80 -14.19 -6.78
N SER A 88 2.99 -12.92 -6.45
CA SER A 88 3.93 -12.52 -5.40
C SER A 88 3.32 -12.73 -4.00
N ALA A 89 4.18 -12.82 -2.98
CA ALA A 89 3.74 -12.79 -1.58
C ALA A 89 2.95 -11.51 -1.30
N PHE A 90 3.47 -10.35 -1.74
CA PHE A 90 2.80 -9.05 -1.64
C PHE A 90 1.34 -9.10 -2.16
N THR A 91 1.11 -9.70 -3.33
CA THR A 91 -0.22 -9.80 -3.93
C THR A 91 -1.19 -10.56 -3.03
N VAL A 92 -0.82 -11.75 -2.54
CA VAL A 92 -1.74 -12.56 -1.71
C VAL A 92 -1.93 -11.96 -0.32
N ILE A 93 -0.89 -11.39 0.29
CA ILE A 93 -0.99 -10.76 1.60
C ILE A 93 -1.94 -9.57 1.52
N CYS A 94 -1.71 -8.68 0.55
CA CYS A 94 -2.55 -7.50 0.39
C CYS A 94 -3.99 -7.86 0.03
N ALA A 95 -4.20 -8.84 -0.83
CA ALA A 95 -5.54 -9.31 -1.18
C ALA A 95 -6.28 -9.88 0.03
N TYR A 96 -5.59 -10.67 0.85
CA TYR A 96 -6.16 -11.30 2.03
C TYR A 96 -6.55 -10.25 3.07
N VAL A 97 -5.63 -9.34 3.40
CA VAL A 97 -5.89 -8.23 4.33
C VAL A 97 -7.00 -7.33 3.80
N TRP A 98 -6.99 -6.97 2.51
CA TRP A 98 -8.03 -6.13 1.93
C TRP A 98 -9.41 -6.78 2.02
N SER A 99 -9.56 -8.05 1.66
CA SER A 99 -10.84 -8.76 1.83
C SER A 99 -11.28 -8.80 3.30
N CYS A 100 -10.36 -9.06 4.24
CA CYS A 100 -10.66 -9.02 5.68
C CYS A 100 -11.13 -7.63 6.15
N MET A 101 -10.49 -6.55 5.68
CA MET A 101 -10.89 -5.17 6.00
C MET A 101 -12.31 -4.86 5.51
N ILE A 102 -12.66 -5.29 4.29
CA ILE A 102 -13.98 -5.04 3.71
C ILE A 102 -15.05 -5.85 4.44
N LYS A 103 -14.79 -7.13 4.74
CA LYS A 103 -15.68 -7.98 5.55
C LYS A 103 -15.88 -7.43 6.96
N ALA A 104 -14.81 -6.98 7.62
CA ALA A 104 -14.88 -6.40 8.96
C ALA A 104 -15.73 -5.12 8.98
N ARG A 105 -15.59 -4.28 7.95
CA ARG A 105 -16.38 -3.06 7.78
C ARG A 105 -17.87 -3.36 7.61
N SER A 106 -18.21 -4.36 6.79
CA SER A 106 -19.59 -4.80 6.60
C SER A 106 -20.20 -5.34 7.91
N ARG A 107 -19.42 -6.11 8.69
CA ARG A 107 -19.86 -6.63 9.99
C ARG A 107 -19.99 -5.56 11.08
N SER A 108 -19.25 -4.45 10.99
CA SER A 108 -19.34 -3.34 11.94
C SER A 108 -20.49 -2.37 11.67
N GLY A 109 -21.41 -2.69 10.76
CA GLY A 109 -22.63 -1.90 10.50
C GLY A 109 -22.42 -0.67 9.62
N GLU A 110 -21.28 -0.55 8.93
CA GLU A 110 -21.11 0.50 7.92
C GLU A 110 -21.83 0.06 6.63
N ASP A 111 -22.76 0.90 6.16
CA ASP A 111 -23.61 0.60 5.00
C ASP A 111 -22.77 0.35 3.73
N VAL A 112 -23.16 -0.62 2.92
CA VAL A 112 -22.49 -0.99 1.67
C VAL A 112 -23.54 -0.99 0.57
N GLY A 113 -23.54 0.04 -0.27
CA GLY A 113 -24.43 0.06 -1.42
C GLY A 113 -24.13 -1.11 -2.38
N GLU A 114 -25.17 -1.71 -2.97
CA GLU A 114 -25.05 -2.89 -3.84
C GLU A 114 -24.06 -2.72 -5.02
N ASN A 115 -23.83 -1.48 -5.45
CA ASN A 115 -22.95 -1.12 -6.57
C ASN A 115 -21.70 -0.32 -6.16
N GLU A 116 -21.38 -0.28 -4.87
CA GLU A 116 -20.24 0.51 -4.41
C GLU A 116 -18.91 -0.14 -4.78
N LEU A 117 -17.98 0.69 -5.27
CA LEU A 117 -16.64 0.27 -5.64
C LEU A 117 -15.69 0.44 -4.46
N GLU A 118 -14.85 -0.56 -4.25
CA GLU A 118 -13.74 -0.53 -3.32
C GLU A 118 -12.44 -0.38 -4.09
N HIS A 119 -11.54 0.39 -3.51
CA HIS A 119 -10.24 0.68 -4.09
C HIS A 119 -9.12 0.22 -3.16
N PHE A 120 -8.11 -0.43 -3.73
CA PHE A 120 -6.88 -0.76 -3.04
C PHE A 120 -5.70 -0.11 -3.73
N ALA A 121 -5.05 0.81 -3.04
CA ALA A 121 -3.89 1.52 -3.52
C ALA A 121 -2.59 0.92 -2.96
N PHE A 122 -1.58 0.86 -3.82
CA PHE A 122 -0.22 0.49 -3.44
C PHE A 122 0.78 1.36 -4.18
N THR A 123 2.04 1.35 -3.74
CA THR A 123 3.13 2.05 -4.41
C THR A 123 4.25 1.08 -4.77
N ALA A 124 4.94 1.34 -5.87
CA ALA A 124 6.08 0.58 -6.34
C ALA A 124 7.31 1.49 -6.45
N ASP A 125 8.46 1.00 -5.96
CA ASP A 125 9.76 1.63 -6.20
C ASP A 125 10.11 1.50 -7.68
N CYS A 126 10.28 2.65 -8.33
CA CYS A 126 10.50 2.75 -9.77
C CYS A 126 11.96 2.86 -10.15
N ARG A 127 12.89 2.87 -9.19
CA ARG A 127 14.33 3.07 -9.47
C ARG A 127 14.85 2.10 -10.52
N THR A 128 14.53 0.82 -10.39
CA THR A 128 14.96 -0.23 -11.33
C THR A 128 14.01 -0.41 -12.53
N LEU A 129 12.91 0.35 -12.58
CA LEU A 129 11.85 0.21 -13.61
C LEU A 129 11.90 1.32 -14.67
N LEU A 130 12.68 2.36 -14.41
CA LEU A 130 12.93 3.44 -15.36
C LEU A 130 14.11 3.09 -16.27
N ASP A 131 14.14 3.70 -17.45
CA ASP A 131 15.22 3.57 -18.42
C ASP A 131 15.81 4.96 -18.75
N PRO A 132 17.07 5.24 -18.35
CA PRO A 132 17.96 4.36 -17.59
C PRO A 132 17.50 4.17 -16.12
N PRO A 133 17.92 3.08 -15.45
CA PRO A 133 17.63 2.89 -14.03
C PRO A 133 18.18 4.03 -13.16
N ILE A 134 17.42 4.41 -12.14
CA ILE A 134 17.83 5.40 -11.15
C ILE A 134 18.70 4.69 -10.09
N PRO A 135 19.84 5.28 -9.66
CA PRO A 135 20.69 4.69 -8.63
C PRO A 135 19.93 4.44 -7.33
N ALA A 136 20.29 3.36 -6.63
CA ALA A 136 19.70 3.03 -5.32
C ALA A 136 19.87 4.19 -4.31
N ALA A 137 21.00 4.90 -4.35
CA ALA A 137 21.33 6.03 -3.49
C ALA A 137 20.67 7.37 -3.90
N TYR A 138 19.78 7.38 -4.90
CA TYR A 138 19.02 8.57 -5.27
C TYR A 138 18.19 9.08 -4.09
N PHE A 139 18.44 10.34 -3.71
CA PHE A 139 17.73 11.03 -2.64
C PHE A 139 16.51 11.75 -3.20
N GLY A 140 15.36 11.12 -3.01
CA GLY A 140 14.07 11.65 -3.43
C GLY A 140 13.02 10.55 -3.59
N ASN A 141 11.80 10.95 -3.93
CA ASN A 141 10.73 10.02 -4.25
C ASN A 141 10.93 9.48 -5.67
N CYS A 142 10.87 8.16 -5.82
CA CYS A 142 10.83 7.46 -7.10
C CYS A 142 9.77 6.36 -7.01
N LEU A 143 8.52 6.77 -6.84
CA LEU A 143 7.39 5.89 -6.57
C LEU A 143 6.33 6.07 -7.65
N MET A 144 5.72 4.96 -8.07
CA MET A 144 4.51 4.97 -8.88
C MET A 144 3.38 4.25 -8.15
N GLY A 145 2.19 4.84 -8.19
CA GLY A 145 1.01 4.25 -7.58
C GLY A 145 0.33 3.24 -8.51
N GLY A 146 -0.23 2.20 -7.92
CA GLY A 146 -1.19 1.31 -8.56
C GLY A 146 -2.50 1.31 -7.80
N LEU A 147 -3.59 1.03 -8.51
CA LEU A 147 -4.94 1.03 -7.96
C LEU A 147 -5.70 -0.19 -8.48
N ALA A 148 -6.09 -1.07 -7.57
CA ALA A 148 -7.04 -2.14 -7.86
C ALA A 148 -8.44 -1.67 -7.49
N THR A 149 -9.42 -1.96 -8.35
CA THR A 149 -10.82 -1.56 -8.14
C THR A 149 -11.74 -2.75 -8.38
N THR A 150 -12.68 -3.00 -7.48
CA THR A 150 -13.72 -4.02 -7.65
C THR A 150 -14.95 -3.68 -6.82
N LYS A 151 -16.07 -4.39 -7.04
CA LYS A 151 -17.31 -4.17 -6.28
C LYS A 151 -17.17 -4.69 -4.85
N SER A 152 -17.67 -3.93 -3.88
CA SER A 152 -17.70 -4.30 -2.46
C SER A 152 -18.40 -5.66 -2.24
N THR A 153 -19.51 -5.86 -2.93
CA THR A 153 -20.32 -7.09 -2.91
C THR A 153 -19.56 -8.35 -3.34
N ARG A 154 -18.49 -8.22 -4.14
CA ARG A 154 -17.62 -9.36 -4.50
C ARG A 154 -16.54 -9.64 -3.47
N LEU A 155 -16.09 -8.63 -2.73
CA LEU A 155 -15.03 -8.77 -1.73
C LEU A 155 -15.51 -9.37 -0.41
N ILE A 156 -16.80 -9.21 -0.10
CA ILE A 156 -17.43 -9.76 1.10
C ILE A 156 -17.78 -11.25 1.00
N GLN A 157 -17.80 -11.83 -0.21
CA GLN A 157 -18.09 -13.24 -0.42
C GLN A 157 -16.96 -14.16 0.11
N GLU A 158 -17.23 -15.45 0.19
CA GLU A 158 -16.24 -16.47 0.62
C GLU A 158 -14.96 -16.42 -0.23
N ASP A 159 -15.10 -16.29 -1.56
CA ASP A 159 -14.01 -16.19 -2.52
C ASP A 159 -13.47 -14.76 -2.72
N GLY A 160 -13.91 -13.79 -1.89
CA GLY A 160 -13.55 -12.38 -2.02
C GLY A 160 -12.04 -12.11 -1.99
N PHE A 161 -11.28 -12.94 -1.26
CA PHE A 161 -9.81 -12.94 -1.28
C PHE A 161 -9.24 -13.22 -2.67
N ILE A 162 -9.81 -14.18 -3.40
CA ILE A 162 -9.36 -14.56 -4.75
C ILE A 162 -9.68 -13.42 -5.73
N VAL A 163 -10.86 -12.80 -5.60
CA VAL A 163 -11.24 -11.61 -6.38
C VAL A 163 -10.25 -10.48 -6.14
N ALA A 164 -9.94 -10.17 -4.87
CA ALA A 164 -8.94 -9.17 -4.51
C ALA A 164 -7.56 -9.48 -5.12
N ALA A 165 -7.11 -10.74 -5.07
CA ALA A 165 -5.83 -11.15 -5.62
C ALA A 165 -5.74 -10.96 -7.14
N LYS A 166 -6.83 -11.27 -7.86
CA LYS A 166 -6.94 -11.03 -9.31
C LYS A 166 -6.86 -9.54 -9.62
N SER A 167 -7.65 -8.70 -8.95
CA SER A 167 -7.66 -7.26 -9.16
C SER A 167 -6.32 -6.60 -8.83
N ILE A 168 -5.66 -6.97 -7.73
CA ILE A 168 -4.34 -6.45 -7.37
C ILE A 168 -3.28 -6.89 -8.39
N ARG A 169 -3.31 -8.16 -8.81
CA ARG A 169 -2.37 -8.65 -9.84
C ARG A 169 -2.52 -7.88 -11.15
N GLU A 170 -3.75 -7.67 -11.59
CA GLU A 170 -4.05 -6.91 -12.82
C GLU A 170 -3.52 -5.47 -12.70
N ALA A 171 -3.80 -4.79 -11.59
CA ALA A 171 -3.28 -3.45 -11.33
C ALA A 171 -1.74 -3.40 -11.32
N ILE A 172 -1.07 -4.38 -10.71
CA ILE A 172 0.40 -4.49 -10.74
C ILE A 172 0.90 -4.70 -12.17
N HIS A 173 0.26 -5.57 -12.93
CA HIS A 173 0.66 -5.85 -14.30
C HIS A 173 0.51 -4.61 -15.19
N GLU A 174 -0.63 -3.93 -15.10
CA GLU A 174 -0.93 -2.72 -15.88
C GLU A 174 0.00 -1.56 -15.55
N ARG A 175 0.35 -1.38 -14.26
CA ARG A 175 1.09 -0.20 -13.78
C ARG A 175 2.59 -0.42 -13.69
N VAL A 176 3.02 -1.55 -13.14
CA VAL A 176 4.42 -1.79 -12.79
C VAL A 176 5.11 -2.60 -13.87
N ARG A 177 4.39 -3.51 -14.54
CA ARG A 177 4.95 -4.41 -15.58
C ARG A 177 4.49 -4.05 -16.99
N ASN A 178 4.08 -2.80 -17.19
CA ASN A 178 3.63 -2.34 -18.49
C ASN A 178 4.78 -2.38 -19.51
N LYS A 179 4.53 -2.92 -20.71
CA LYS A 179 5.53 -2.94 -21.80
C LYS A 179 5.97 -1.54 -22.24
N GLY A 180 5.14 -0.52 -22.07
CA GLY A 180 5.52 0.88 -22.37
C GLY A 180 6.15 1.61 -21.18
N GLY A 181 6.59 0.89 -20.15
CA GLY A 181 7.24 1.45 -18.97
C GLY A 181 6.27 1.95 -17.90
N VAL A 182 6.81 2.16 -16.69
CA VAL A 182 6.04 2.53 -15.48
C VAL A 182 5.40 3.92 -15.56
N LEU A 183 5.89 4.80 -16.46
CA LEU A 183 5.33 6.14 -16.67
C LEU A 183 4.14 6.16 -17.63
N LYS A 184 3.84 5.05 -18.32
CA LYS A 184 2.75 4.99 -19.28
C LYS A 184 1.39 5.21 -18.59
N GLY A 185 0.59 6.11 -19.14
CA GLY A 185 -0.77 6.37 -18.65
C GLY A 185 -0.83 7.04 -17.27
N VAL A 186 0.26 7.70 -16.83
CA VAL A 186 0.27 8.41 -15.54
C VAL A 186 -0.63 9.64 -15.54
N GLN A 187 -0.81 10.32 -16.68
CA GLN A 187 -1.74 11.46 -16.78
C GLN A 187 -3.19 11.01 -16.55
N GLN A 188 -3.59 9.90 -17.17
CA GLN A 188 -4.90 9.29 -16.93
C GLN A 188 -5.06 8.87 -15.47
N TRP A 189 -4.02 8.25 -14.89
CA TRP A 189 -4.04 7.87 -13.47
C TRP A 189 -4.32 9.05 -12.53
N VAL A 190 -3.65 10.19 -12.75
CA VAL A 190 -3.86 11.40 -11.97
C VAL A 190 -5.30 11.91 -12.10
N SER A 191 -5.90 11.73 -13.28
CA SER A 191 -7.32 12.02 -13.49
C SER A 191 -8.21 11.04 -12.74
N ASP A 192 -7.95 9.74 -12.83
CA ASP A 192 -8.75 8.70 -12.17
C ASP A 192 -8.72 8.88 -10.65
N LEU A 193 -7.57 9.24 -10.07
CA LEU A 193 -7.45 9.52 -8.64
C LEU A 193 -8.37 10.66 -8.14
N LYS A 194 -8.77 11.59 -9.01
CA LYS A 194 -9.68 12.69 -8.64
C LYS A 194 -11.11 12.23 -8.42
N SER A 195 -11.55 11.21 -9.16
CA SER A 195 -12.93 10.73 -9.14
C SER A 195 -13.18 9.66 -8.08
N LEU A 196 -12.14 9.20 -7.37
CA LEU A 196 -12.27 8.15 -6.37
C LEU A 196 -12.94 8.64 -5.09
N ASN A 197 -13.86 7.82 -4.59
CA ASN A 197 -14.34 7.97 -3.22
C ASN A 197 -13.24 7.53 -2.24
N ARG A 198 -12.54 8.50 -1.65
CA ARG A 198 -11.44 8.27 -0.70
C ARG A 198 -11.87 7.53 0.57
N MET A 199 -13.16 7.52 0.90
CA MET A 199 -13.69 6.76 2.05
C MET A 199 -13.76 5.25 1.78
N ARG A 200 -13.74 4.85 0.50
CA ARG A 200 -13.73 3.44 0.06
C ARG A 200 -12.36 2.99 -0.45
N MET A 201 -11.32 3.66 0.01
CA MET A 201 -9.94 3.35 -0.36
C MET A 201 -9.19 2.78 0.84
N ALA A 202 -8.64 1.58 0.64
CA ALA A 202 -7.60 1.02 1.49
C ALA A 202 -6.22 1.21 0.81
N ALA A 203 -5.16 1.32 1.60
CA ALA A 203 -3.80 1.28 1.05
C ALA A 203 -2.82 0.53 1.94
N VAL A 204 -1.81 -0.07 1.31
CA VAL A 204 -0.66 -0.63 2.01
C VAL A 204 0.47 0.38 2.09
N VAL A 205 1.08 0.47 3.27
CA VAL A 205 2.25 1.31 3.56
C VAL A 205 3.37 0.41 4.09
N GLY A 206 4.62 0.84 3.92
CA GLY A 206 5.77 0.03 4.33
C GLY A 206 6.17 -0.99 3.27
N SER A 207 7.25 -1.71 3.59
CA SER A 207 7.79 -2.77 2.74
C SER A 207 8.68 -3.67 3.58
N PRO A 208 8.55 -5.00 3.46
CA PRO A 208 9.49 -5.93 4.10
C PRO A 208 10.95 -5.69 3.68
N ARG A 209 11.17 -5.08 2.50
CA ARG A 209 12.50 -4.73 2.00
C ARG A 209 13.19 -3.60 2.77
N PHE A 210 12.46 -2.82 3.56
CA PHE A 210 13.06 -1.77 4.36
C PHE A 210 13.81 -2.31 5.58
N GLN A 211 13.57 -3.57 5.96
CA GLN A 211 14.31 -4.27 7.01
C GLN A 211 14.50 -3.43 8.29
N VAL A 212 13.43 -2.77 8.74
CA VAL A 212 13.47 -1.82 9.87
C VAL A 212 14.03 -2.43 11.16
N TYR A 213 13.88 -3.75 11.35
CA TYR A 213 14.42 -4.47 12.49
C TYR A 213 15.93 -4.75 12.41
N ASN A 214 16.58 -4.47 11.27
CA ASN A 214 18.02 -4.58 11.09
C ASN A 214 18.78 -3.31 11.49
N VAL A 215 18.07 -2.24 11.87
CA VAL A 215 18.68 -0.99 12.32
C VAL A 215 19.25 -1.17 13.74
N ASP A 216 20.55 -0.93 13.91
CA ASP A 216 21.22 -0.98 15.21
C ASP A 216 21.99 0.32 15.44
N PHE A 217 21.60 1.07 16.47
CA PHE A 217 22.26 2.31 16.89
C PHE A 217 23.36 2.09 17.95
N GLY A 218 23.73 0.84 18.23
CA GLY A 218 24.64 0.44 19.31
C GLY A 218 23.94 -0.10 20.56
N PHE A 219 22.60 -0.19 20.54
CA PHE A 219 21.78 -0.70 21.64
C PHE A 219 21.10 -2.03 21.31
N GLY A 220 21.43 -2.62 20.16
CA GLY A 220 20.78 -3.79 19.62
C GLY A 220 19.58 -3.46 18.74
N ARG A 221 18.99 -4.50 18.15
CA ARG A 221 17.87 -4.40 17.21
C ARG A 221 16.58 -3.87 17.88
N PRO A 222 15.70 -3.17 17.15
CA PRO A 222 14.47 -2.64 17.70
C PRO A 222 13.58 -3.76 18.25
N LYS A 223 12.97 -3.54 19.42
CA LYS A 223 12.01 -4.51 19.99
C LYS A 223 10.68 -4.52 19.26
N LYS A 224 10.25 -3.36 18.77
CA LYS A 224 8.98 -3.17 18.06
C LYS A 224 9.08 -1.95 17.14
N TYR A 225 8.54 -2.08 15.94
CA TYR A 225 8.40 -0.99 14.97
C TYR A 225 6.92 -0.62 14.79
N GLU A 226 6.57 0.65 14.69
CA GLU A 226 5.18 1.07 14.43
C GLU A 226 5.15 2.24 13.47
N VAL A 227 4.36 2.13 12.40
CA VAL A 227 4.01 3.29 11.57
C VAL A 227 2.72 3.87 12.12
N ILE A 228 2.76 5.12 12.56
CA ILE A 228 1.57 5.82 13.05
C ILE A 228 0.69 6.21 11.86
N SER A 229 -0.06 5.25 11.35
CA SER A 229 -0.99 5.39 10.22
C SER A 229 -2.44 5.66 10.67
N ARG A 230 -3.23 6.22 9.74
CA ARG A 230 -4.69 6.40 9.87
C ARG A 230 -5.42 5.08 9.58
N ASP A 231 -6.70 5.07 9.92
CA ASP A 231 -7.66 3.97 9.80
C ASP A 231 -7.91 3.41 8.39
N ARG A 232 -7.34 4.01 7.34
CA ARG A 232 -7.50 3.53 5.96
C ARG A 232 -6.30 2.79 5.42
N TYR A 233 -5.24 2.69 6.22
CA TYR A 233 -3.98 2.08 5.81
C TYR A 233 -3.65 0.89 6.69
N PHE A 234 -3.05 -0.14 6.08
CA PHE A 234 -2.32 -1.14 6.84
C PHE A 234 -0.84 -1.07 6.51
N THR A 235 0.00 -1.46 7.46
CA THR A 235 1.44 -1.60 7.23
C THR A 235 1.76 -3.02 6.82
N LEU A 236 2.73 -3.20 5.92
CA LEU A 236 3.29 -4.49 5.59
C LEU A 236 4.80 -4.44 5.77
N ASP A 237 5.28 -5.08 6.83
CA ASP A 237 6.67 -5.04 7.24
C ASP A 237 7.23 -6.46 7.38
N GLY A 238 8.56 -6.58 7.41
CA GLY A 238 9.21 -7.84 7.76
C GLY A 238 9.07 -8.12 9.25
N CYS A 239 8.98 -9.39 9.63
CA CYS A 239 8.90 -9.76 11.03
C CYS A 239 10.27 -9.73 11.71
N LYS A 240 10.29 -9.30 12.98
CA LYS A 240 11.51 -9.23 13.80
C LYS A 240 12.17 -10.60 14.01
N ASP A 241 11.37 -11.61 14.32
CA ASP A 241 11.89 -12.90 14.79
C ASP A 241 12.17 -13.88 13.63
N ASN A 242 11.57 -13.63 12.46
CA ASN A 242 11.77 -14.43 11.25
C ASN A 242 11.65 -13.54 10.01
N GLU A 243 12.74 -13.40 9.26
CA GLU A 243 12.80 -12.54 8.07
C GLU A 243 11.85 -12.99 6.93
N GLU A 244 11.37 -14.23 6.98
CA GLU A 244 10.44 -14.77 6.00
C GLU A 244 8.96 -14.58 6.37
N ASP A 245 8.69 -14.15 7.59
CA ASP A 245 7.36 -13.85 8.10
C ASP A 245 7.04 -12.35 7.98
N PHE A 246 5.76 -12.02 8.00
CA PHE A 246 5.26 -10.67 7.74
C PHE A 246 4.47 -10.13 8.92
N GLU A 247 4.68 -8.85 9.25
CA GLU A 247 3.88 -8.13 10.23
C GLU A 247 2.91 -7.19 9.51
N ILE A 248 1.64 -7.28 9.87
CA ILE A 248 0.55 -6.45 9.34
C ILE A 248 0.07 -5.52 10.45
N GLY A 249 0.38 -4.23 10.35
CA GLY A 249 -0.05 -3.21 11.32
C GLY A 249 -1.37 -2.56 10.92
N LEU A 250 -2.32 -2.48 11.85
CA LEU A 250 -3.66 -1.92 11.63
C LEU A 250 -4.07 -1.00 12.78
N CYS A 251 -4.95 -0.05 12.47
CA CYS A 251 -5.50 0.91 13.43
C CYS A 251 -6.99 1.14 13.13
N PHE A 252 -7.90 0.66 13.98
CA PHE A 252 -9.35 0.76 13.75
C PHE A 252 -10.10 1.06 15.05
N PRO A 253 -11.36 1.53 15.00
CA PRO A 253 -12.26 1.44 16.14
C PRO A 253 -12.33 0.00 16.69
N LYS A 254 -12.45 -0.15 18.02
CA LYS A 254 -12.39 -1.46 18.68
C LYS A 254 -13.30 -2.53 18.06
N ALA A 255 -14.58 -2.21 17.83
CA ALA A 255 -15.54 -3.14 17.25
C ALA A 255 -15.11 -3.66 15.86
N LYS A 256 -14.55 -2.78 15.02
CA LYS A 256 -14.03 -3.14 13.70
C LYS A 256 -12.73 -3.94 13.79
N MET A 257 -11.87 -3.62 14.75
CA MET A 257 -10.65 -4.40 15.01
C MET A 257 -10.98 -5.83 15.46
N ASP A 258 -11.97 -6.00 16.34
CA ASP A 258 -12.41 -7.32 16.81
C ASP A 258 -12.97 -8.15 15.67
N ALA A 259 -13.85 -7.56 14.85
CA ALA A 259 -14.37 -8.21 13.66
C ALA A 259 -13.24 -8.59 12.68
N PHE A 260 -12.27 -7.70 12.45
CA PHE A 260 -11.12 -7.98 11.61
C PHE A 260 -10.29 -9.14 12.15
N ALA A 261 -9.96 -9.15 13.44
CA ALA A 261 -9.14 -10.18 14.06
C ALA A 261 -9.76 -11.57 13.95
N GLU A 262 -11.08 -11.66 14.16
CA GLU A 262 -11.84 -12.89 14.00
C GLU A 262 -11.83 -13.37 12.53
N ILE A 263 -12.15 -12.47 11.59
CA ILE A 263 -12.18 -12.80 10.15
C ILE A 263 -10.79 -13.22 9.64
N PHE A 264 -9.74 -12.52 10.07
CA PHE A 264 -8.36 -12.82 9.71
C PHE A 264 -7.89 -14.16 10.25
N THR A 265 -8.26 -14.52 11.48
CA THR A 265 -7.83 -15.80 12.06
C THR A 265 -8.60 -16.96 11.43
N ASN A 266 -9.93 -16.86 11.39
CA ASN A 266 -10.79 -17.91 10.84
C ASN A 266 -10.54 -18.16 9.35
N GLY A 267 -10.24 -17.10 8.58
CA GLY A 267 -9.94 -17.25 7.15
C GLY A 267 -8.62 -18.00 6.91
N LEU A 268 -7.59 -17.77 7.72
CA LEU A 268 -6.32 -18.52 7.60
C LEU A 268 -6.52 -20.01 7.92
N GLU A 269 -7.36 -20.33 8.89
CA GLU A 269 -7.76 -21.71 9.22
C GLU A 269 -8.53 -22.35 8.06
N ALA A 270 -9.52 -21.65 7.49
CA ALA A 270 -10.29 -22.15 6.35
C ALA A 270 -9.39 -22.45 5.12
N TYR A 271 -8.39 -21.61 4.86
CA TYR A 271 -7.41 -21.85 3.79
C TYR A 271 -6.32 -22.86 4.15
N SER A 272 -6.35 -23.43 5.37
CA SER A 272 -5.41 -24.47 5.81
C SER A 272 -5.80 -25.90 5.42
N CYS A 273 -7.06 -26.13 4.99
CA CYS A 273 -7.60 -27.45 4.70
C CYS A 273 -7.27 -28.03 3.30
N LEU A 274 -6.08 -27.75 2.75
CA LEU A 274 -5.54 -28.37 1.52
C LEU A 274 -4.04 -28.67 1.61
#